data_AF-A0A2G6HD19-F1
#
_entry.id   AF-A0A2G6HD19-F1
#
_cell.length_a   1.000
_cell.length_b   1.000
_cell.length_c   1.000
_cell.angle_alpha   90.00
_cell.angle_beta   90.00
_cell.angle_gamma   90.00
#
_symmetry.space_group_name_H-M   'P 1'
#
loop_
_entity.id
_entity.type
_entity.pdbx_description
1 polymer ?
#
loop_
_entity_poly.entity_id
_entity_poly.type
_entity_poly.pdbx_seq_one_letter_code
_entity_poly.pdbx_strand_id
1 'polypeptide(L)'
;MRRFVRQGLGAQPGPTEVPGVPDLQGDLRRRQRRVVARRRLTATVCRVALVDAGWVGRTCQSWTMTQSSGWYDDPQDPNSLRYFDGVLWTDHVEPKQGIQPGVGRPADHDPAPTPAGASSYANPGHTPDHPPSHYGYAAAPRVSWSHSGPSTPDGSPLAEWWQRLVAALVDELILSLLAAILGGYWVYQFIERYTVLVAELAAADVDRFDPLLDRWIDESMQLILPVLIIQAIIHVIYHVYFLTRTGATPGKMMMGIRVRRADRPGPLTLVEALRRLVIYIGAFVLGFAPVISIVAGLANILDPLWLLWDPRRQTLHDKLADTLVEKKPKG
;
A
#
# COMPACT_ATOMS: atom_id res chain seq x y z
N MET A 1 -50.89 21.40 -78.91
CA MET A 1 -50.06 20.80 -79.99
C MET A 1 -48.91 20.05 -79.33
N ARG A 2 -48.98 18.72 -79.20
CA ARG A 2 -48.14 17.69 -79.90
C ARG A 2 -46.63 17.95 -79.69
N ARG A 3 -45.76 17.08 -79.13
CA ARG A 3 -45.59 15.60 -79.12
C ARG A 3 -44.81 15.22 -77.84
N PHE A 4 -45.13 14.16 -77.10
CA PHE A 4 -44.72 12.75 -77.30
C PHE A 4 -43.21 12.52 -77.45
N VAL A 5 -42.56 12.04 -76.38
CA VAL A 5 -41.61 10.90 -76.43
C VAL A 5 -41.78 10.08 -75.15
N ARG A 6 -42.14 8.81 -75.35
CA ARG A 6 -42.31 7.72 -74.37
C ARG A 6 -41.47 6.58 -74.93
N GLN A 7 -40.47 6.08 -74.19
CA GLN A 7 -39.82 4.75 -74.31
C GLN A 7 -38.54 4.79 -73.43
N GLY A 8 -38.18 3.78 -72.62
CA GLY A 8 -38.71 2.44 -72.50
C GLY A 8 -38.38 1.82 -71.14
N LEU A 9 -39.20 0.83 -70.76
CA LEU A 9 -38.90 -0.14 -69.72
C LEU A 9 -37.71 -1.00 -70.16
N GLY A 10 -36.73 -1.14 -69.28
CA GLY A 10 -35.64 -2.10 -69.38
C GLY A 10 -35.58 -2.92 -68.09
N ALA A 11 -35.67 -4.24 -68.22
CA ALA A 11 -35.82 -5.22 -67.17
C ALA A 11 -34.63 -5.27 -66.19
N GLN A 12 -34.92 -5.64 -64.94
CA GLN A 12 -33.91 -6.11 -63.98
C GLN A 12 -33.29 -7.43 -64.47
N PRO A 13 -31.96 -7.57 -64.47
CA PRO A 13 -31.33 -8.88 -64.50
C PRO A 13 -31.26 -9.46 -63.07
N GLY A 14 -31.82 -10.66 -62.89
CA GLY A 14 -31.65 -11.47 -61.69
C GLY A 14 -30.19 -11.91 -61.47
N PRO A 15 -29.83 -12.34 -60.26
CA PRO A 15 -28.46 -12.72 -59.95
C PRO A 15 -28.06 -13.99 -60.72
N THR A 16 -27.04 -13.85 -61.55
CA THR A 16 -26.30 -14.96 -62.17
C THR A 16 -25.53 -15.72 -61.09
N GLU A 17 -25.93 -16.96 -60.82
CA GLU A 17 -25.15 -17.94 -60.06
C GLU A 17 -23.83 -18.23 -60.78
N VAL A 18 -22.72 -17.90 -60.12
CA VAL A 18 -21.36 -18.29 -60.51
C VAL A 18 -20.99 -19.54 -59.72
N PRO A 19 -20.73 -20.70 -60.35
CA PRO A 19 -20.30 -21.88 -59.64
C PRO A 19 -18.79 -21.79 -59.34
N GLY A 20 -18.40 -21.94 -58.06
CA GLY A 20 -17.01 -22.25 -57.71
C GLY A 20 -16.27 -21.25 -56.79
N VAL A 21 -16.92 -20.71 -55.76
CA VAL A 21 -16.20 -20.04 -54.66
C VAL A 21 -16.40 -20.86 -53.37
N PRO A 22 -15.33 -21.38 -52.74
CA PRO A 22 -15.42 -22.06 -51.45
C PRO A 22 -15.91 -21.11 -50.36
N ASP A 23 -16.96 -21.49 -49.64
CA ASP A 23 -17.54 -20.78 -48.50
C ASP A 23 -16.56 -20.73 -47.32
N LEU A 24 -15.72 -19.68 -47.30
CA LEU A 24 -14.77 -19.39 -46.22
C LEU A 24 -15.44 -18.94 -44.91
N GLN A 25 -16.72 -18.54 -44.92
CA GLN A 25 -17.44 -18.13 -43.72
C GLN A 25 -18.04 -19.33 -42.96
N GLY A 26 -18.42 -20.39 -43.68
CA GLY A 26 -18.86 -21.66 -43.08
C GLY A 26 -17.75 -22.40 -42.32
N ASP A 27 -16.50 -22.33 -42.79
CA ASP A 27 -15.38 -23.09 -42.23
C ASP A 27 -14.78 -22.45 -40.96
N LEU A 28 -14.82 -21.12 -40.85
CA LEU A 28 -14.42 -20.39 -39.63
C LEU A 28 -15.39 -20.64 -38.46
N ARG A 29 -16.70 -20.75 -38.72
CA ARG A 29 -17.71 -21.05 -37.69
C ARG A 29 -17.61 -22.49 -37.16
N ARG A 30 -17.11 -23.45 -37.96
CA ARG A 30 -16.85 -24.83 -37.51
C ARG A 30 -15.59 -24.95 -36.66
N ARG A 31 -14.55 -24.14 -36.94
CA ARG A 31 -13.31 -24.11 -36.14
C ARG A 31 -13.49 -23.45 -34.77
N GLN A 32 -14.28 -22.38 -34.66
CA GLN A 32 -14.55 -21.72 -33.37
C GLN A 32 -15.39 -22.57 -32.40
N ARG A 33 -16.24 -23.49 -32.91
CA ARG A 33 -17.04 -24.40 -32.06
C ARG A 33 -16.25 -25.56 -31.44
N ARG A 34 -14.99 -25.79 -31.83
CA ARG A 34 -14.13 -26.87 -31.27
C ARG A 34 -13.18 -26.43 -30.15
N VAL A 35 -13.06 -25.13 -29.86
CA VAL A 35 -12.12 -24.62 -28.83
C VAL A 35 -12.81 -24.29 -27.49
N VAL A 36 -14.14 -24.28 -27.42
CA VAL A 36 -14.89 -23.95 -26.19
C VAL A 36 -15.46 -25.20 -25.47
N ALA A 37 -14.92 -26.38 -25.74
CA ALA A 37 -15.39 -27.65 -25.16
C ALA A 37 -14.27 -28.38 -24.40
N ARG A 38 -13.67 -27.73 -23.37
CA ARG A 38 -12.90 -28.40 -22.32
C ARG A 38 -12.75 -27.49 -21.10
N ARG A 39 -13.72 -27.54 -20.18
CA ARG A 39 -13.59 -27.32 -18.72
C ARG A 39 -14.95 -27.55 -18.04
N ARG A 40 -15.37 -28.81 -18.05
CA ARG A 40 -16.16 -29.44 -16.97
C ARG A 40 -15.20 -29.60 -15.76
N LEU A 41 -15.54 -29.52 -14.48
CA LEU A 41 -16.77 -29.38 -13.72
C LEU A 41 -16.28 -29.15 -12.27
N THR A 42 -16.58 -28.00 -11.66
CA THR A 42 -16.70 -27.91 -10.19
C THR A 42 -17.62 -26.75 -9.82
N ALA A 43 -18.89 -26.88 -10.20
CA ALA A 43 -19.96 -26.10 -9.58
C ALA A 43 -20.46 -26.91 -8.38
N THR A 44 -19.95 -26.59 -7.19
CA THR A 44 -20.54 -27.05 -5.93
C THR A 44 -21.90 -26.38 -5.79
N VAL A 45 -22.96 -27.11 -6.16
CA VAL A 45 -24.33 -26.70 -5.91
C VAL A 45 -24.60 -26.90 -4.41
N CYS A 46 -24.68 -25.81 -3.65
CA CYS A 46 -25.28 -25.79 -2.32
C CYS A 46 -26.74 -26.22 -2.44
N ARG A 47 -27.05 -27.44 -2.02
CA ARG A 47 -28.43 -27.87 -1.82
C ARG A 47 -28.83 -27.48 -0.40
N VAL A 48 -29.80 -26.57 -0.30
CA VAL A 48 -30.47 -26.17 0.94
C VAL A 48 -31.12 -27.39 1.56
N ALA A 49 -30.71 -27.74 2.78
CA ALA A 49 -31.42 -28.68 3.64
C ALA A 49 -31.98 -27.87 4.82
N LEU A 50 -33.29 -27.65 4.79
CA LEU A 50 -34.07 -27.22 5.95
C LEU A 50 -34.46 -28.51 6.69
N VAL A 51 -33.79 -28.78 7.82
CA VAL A 51 -34.29 -29.71 8.84
C VAL A 51 -33.90 -29.15 10.21
N ASP A 52 -34.90 -29.08 11.07
CA ASP A 52 -34.89 -28.55 12.42
C ASP A 52 -33.88 -29.23 13.36
N ALA A 53 -33.51 -28.46 14.39
CA ALA A 53 -32.95 -28.85 15.69
C ALA A 53 -31.43 -29.13 15.82
N GLY A 54 -30.77 -28.34 16.67
CA GLY A 54 -29.69 -28.82 17.54
C GLY A 54 -28.25 -28.46 17.16
N TRP A 55 -27.72 -27.41 17.82
CA TRP A 55 -26.34 -27.11 18.24
C TRP A 55 -25.08 -27.79 17.60
N VAL A 56 -24.04 -26.94 17.53
CA VAL A 56 -22.57 -27.18 17.46
C VAL A 56 -21.90 -27.24 16.08
N GLY A 57 -21.34 -26.09 15.70
CA GLY A 57 -19.99 -25.88 15.15
C GLY A 57 -19.39 -26.89 14.17
N ARG A 58 -19.11 -26.40 12.94
CA ARG A 58 -17.85 -26.65 12.22
C ARG A 58 -17.71 -25.58 11.13
N THR A 59 -16.97 -24.52 11.44
CA THR A 59 -16.39 -23.63 10.44
C THR A 59 -15.37 -24.45 9.65
N CYS A 60 -15.58 -24.64 8.35
CA CYS A 60 -14.48 -24.99 7.45
C CYS A 60 -13.56 -23.76 7.34
N GLN A 61 -12.71 -23.57 8.34
CA GLN A 61 -11.53 -22.74 8.21
C GLN A 61 -10.53 -23.52 7.37
N SER A 62 -10.36 -23.12 6.11
CA SER A 62 -9.15 -23.46 5.37
C SER A 62 -7.99 -22.70 6.02
N TRP A 63 -7.33 -23.34 6.98
CA TRP A 63 -6.06 -22.88 7.52
C TRP A 63 -4.98 -23.15 6.46
N THR A 64 -4.80 -22.22 5.52
CA THR A 64 -3.51 -22.11 4.85
C THR A 64 -2.56 -21.50 5.87
N MET A 65 -1.94 -22.33 6.71
CA MET A 65 -0.78 -21.93 7.48
C MET A 65 0.37 -21.73 6.48
N THR A 66 0.48 -20.52 5.91
CA THR A 66 1.71 -20.10 5.24
C THR A 66 2.75 -19.85 6.32
N GLN A 67 3.34 -20.94 6.82
CA GLN A 67 4.45 -20.92 7.74
C GLN A 67 5.64 -20.29 7.00
N SER A 68 6.26 -19.24 7.56
CA SER A 68 7.40 -18.58 6.94
C SER A 68 8.62 -19.52 6.90
N SER A 69 9.54 -19.32 5.97
CA SER A 69 10.79 -20.11 5.96
C SER A 69 11.60 -19.87 7.25
N GLY A 70 12.18 -20.93 7.82
CA GLY A 70 12.86 -20.87 9.10
C GLY A 70 13.12 -22.25 9.74
N TRP A 71 13.76 -22.24 10.90
CA TRP A 71 14.02 -23.43 11.72
C TRP A 71 12.84 -23.72 12.63
N TYR A 72 12.38 -24.97 12.65
CA TYR A 72 11.25 -25.42 13.46
C TYR A 72 11.58 -26.75 14.14
N ASP A 73 10.85 -27.12 15.18
CA ASP A 73 11.03 -28.41 15.85
C ASP A 73 10.85 -29.57 14.85
N ASP A 74 11.79 -30.51 14.83
CA ASP A 74 11.71 -31.67 13.95
C ASP A 74 10.63 -32.65 14.48
N PRO A 75 9.60 -32.98 13.68
CA PRO A 75 8.59 -33.97 14.08
C PRO A 75 9.18 -35.38 14.30
N GLN A 76 10.36 -35.66 13.76
CA GLN A 76 11.01 -36.97 13.82
C GLN A 76 12.02 -37.10 14.96
N ASP A 77 12.61 -36.00 15.43
CA ASP A 77 13.56 -35.98 16.55
C ASP A 77 13.33 -34.75 17.46
N PRO A 78 12.79 -34.94 18.68
CA PRO A 78 12.54 -33.86 19.64
C PRO A 78 13.77 -33.04 20.04
N ASN A 79 14.97 -33.58 19.83
CA ASN A 79 16.24 -32.93 20.18
C ASN A 79 16.88 -32.19 19.00
N SER A 80 16.16 -32.03 17.88
CA SER A 80 16.67 -31.35 16.70
C SER A 80 15.68 -30.33 16.12
N LEU A 81 16.20 -29.36 15.41
CA LEU A 81 15.47 -28.40 14.60
C LEU A 81 15.64 -28.79 13.13
N ARG A 82 14.58 -28.69 12.34
CA ARG A 82 14.59 -28.89 10.89
C ARG A 82 14.24 -27.61 10.15
N TYR A 83 14.94 -27.35 9.05
CA TYR A 83 14.71 -26.15 8.26
C TYR A 83 13.54 -26.34 7.28
N PHE A 84 12.58 -25.41 7.30
CA PHE A 84 11.45 -25.30 6.37
C PHE A 84 11.70 -24.13 5.41
N ASP A 85 11.59 -24.37 4.10
CA ASP A 85 11.92 -23.37 3.07
C ASP A 85 10.74 -22.49 2.63
N GLY A 86 9.55 -22.70 3.21
CA GLY A 86 8.31 -22.01 2.87
C GLY A 86 7.37 -22.82 1.97
N VAL A 87 7.82 -23.95 1.42
CA VAL A 87 7.02 -24.87 0.58
C VAL A 87 7.16 -26.32 1.05
N LEU A 88 8.35 -26.74 1.46
CA LEU A 88 8.70 -28.10 1.86
C LEU A 88 9.66 -28.09 3.06
N TRP A 89 9.66 -29.19 3.81
CA TRP A 89 10.69 -29.45 4.81
C TRP A 89 11.96 -29.92 4.13
N THR A 90 13.11 -29.37 4.54
CA THR A 90 14.41 -29.78 4.01
C THR A 90 15.05 -30.86 4.89
N ASP A 91 16.12 -31.48 4.39
CA ASP A 91 16.91 -32.47 5.14
C ASP A 91 17.93 -31.83 6.09
N HIS A 92 18.00 -30.49 6.15
CA HIS A 92 18.88 -29.78 7.06
C HIS A 92 18.33 -29.85 8.48
N VAL A 93 19.08 -30.49 9.36
CA VAL A 93 18.78 -30.61 10.78
C VAL A 93 19.93 -30.06 11.63
N GLU A 94 19.58 -29.39 12.72
CA GLU A 94 20.53 -28.86 13.70
C GLU A 94 20.16 -29.35 15.10
N PRO A 95 21.10 -29.88 15.90
CA PRO A 95 20.81 -30.29 17.26
C PRO A 95 20.39 -29.08 18.10
N LYS A 96 19.32 -29.26 18.88
CA LYS A 96 18.77 -28.27 19.79
C LYS A 96 19.75 -28.10 20.97
N GLN A 97 20.78 -27.27 20.78
CA GLN A 97 21.81 -27.05 21.80
C GLN A 97 21.19 -26.54 23.10
N GLY A 98 21.29 -27.35 24.16
CA GLY A 98 21.02 -26.92 25.52
C GLY A 98 22.08 -25.91 25.96
N ILE A 99 21.65 -24.75 26.43
CA ILE A 99 22.54 -23.75 27.03
C ILE A 99 23.08 -24.32 28.35
N GLN A 100 24.31 -24.84 28.35
CA GLN A 100 25.15 -24.97 29.55
C GLN A 100 26.08 -23.74 29.64
N PRO A 101 26.09 -22.99 30.76
CA PRO A 101 27.08 -21.94 30.97
C PRO A 101 28.36 -22.54 31.59
N GLY A 102 29.47 -22.50 30.86
CA GLY A 102 30.81 -22.56 31.45
C GLY A 102 31.80 -23.56 30.83
N VAL A 103 32.76 -23.00 30.06
CA VAL A 103 34.19 -23.35 29.98
C VAL A 103 34.58 -24.79 29.58
N GLY A 104 35.23 -24.92 28.41
CA GLY A 104 36.18 -26.02 28.14
C GLY A 104 36.40 -26.39 26.67
N ARG A 105 37.25 -25.64 25.94
CA ARG A 105 38.13 -26.20 24.87
C ARG A 105 39.23 -27.06 25.55
N PRO A 106 40.07 -27.91 24.91
CA PRO A 106 40.56 -27.86 23.51
C PRO A 106 40.89 -29.21 22.81
N ALA A 107 41.31 -29.18 21.54
CA ALA A 107 42.39 -30.03 21.02
C ALA A 107 42.89 -29.48 19.67
N ASP A 108 44.09 -28.89 19.66
CA ASP A 108 45.02 -28.90 18.52
C ASP A 108 46.44 -29.03 19.10
N HIS A 109 47.26 -29.84 18.42
CA HIS A 109 48.58 -30.33 18.83
C HIS A 109 49.68 -29.26 18.83
N ASP A 110 50.55 -29.27 19.86
CA ASP A 110 51.99 -29.63 19.77
C ASP A 110 52.73 -29.44 21.12
N PRO A 111 53.83 -30.16 21.40
CA PRO A 111 54.45 -30.19 22.73
C PRO A 111 55.83 -29.49 22.82
N ALA A 112 56.08 -28.78 23.93
CA ALA A 112 57.41 -28.66 24.55
C ALA A 112 57.32 -28.15 26.01
N PRO A 113 58.19 -28.59 26.95
CA PRO A 113 58.00 -28.40 28.39
C PRO A 113 59.00 -27.43 29.05
N THR A 114 58.61 -26.72 30.13
CA THR A 114 59.27 -26.72 31.47
C THR A 114 58.62 -25.72 32.47
N PRO A 115 58.76 -25.93 33.80
CA PRO A 115 57.94 -25.33 34.85
C PRO A 115 58.68 -24.35 35.80
N ALA A 116 57.96 -23.57 36.62
CA ALA A 116 58.21 -23.34 38.07
C ALA A 116 57.59 -22.04 38.63
N GLY A 117 57.17 -22.09 39.91
CA GLY A 117 56.97 -20.93 40.82
C GLY A 117 55.50 -20.70 41.20
N ALA A 118 54.91 -21.25 42.27
CA ALA A 118 55.18 -21.18 43.71
C ALA A 118 54.64 -19.90 44.42
N SER A 119 53.96 -20.17 45.56
CA SER A 119 53.73 -19.30 46.73
C SER A 119 52.51 -18.37 46.68
N SER A 120 51.36 -18.69 47.31
CA SER A 120 51.03 -18.69 48.76
C SER A 120 50.89 -17.29 49.36
N TYR A 121 49.72 -16.94 49.93
CA TYR A 121 49.59 -16.44 51.31
C TYR A 121 48.12 -16.50 51.76
N ALA A 122 47.93 -17.09 52.94
CA ALA A 122 46.68 -17.21 53.66
C ALA A 122 46.37 -15.92 54.44
N ASN A 123 45.07 -15.68 54.70
CA ASN A 123 44.62 -14.73 55.71
C ASN A 123 43.34 -15.29 56.37
N PRO A 124 43.27 -15.44 57.71
CA PRO A 124 42.07 -15.90 58.39
C PRO A 124 41.31 -14.74 59.05
N GLY A 125 39.98 -14.69 58.90
CA GLY A 125 39.16 -13.82 59.74
C GLY A 125 37.75 -13.53 59.23
N HIS A 126 36.78 -14.04 59.99
CA HIS A 126 35.41 -13.54 60.20
C HIS A 126 34.24 -14.18 59.41
N THR A 127 33.29 -14.61 60.25
CA THR A 127 31.99 -15.26 60.11
C THR A 127 31.08 -14.77 58.97
N PRO A 128 30.39 -15.66 58.22
CA PRO A 128 29.32 -15.27 57.32
C PRO A 128 27.94 -15.44 57.97
N ASP A 129 27.26 -14.33 58.28
CA ASP A 129 25.80 -14.31 58.40
C ASP A 129 25.21 -14.28 56.99
N HIS A 130 24.82 -15.45 56.49
CA HIS A 130 24.07 -15.60 55.24
C HIS A 130 22.57 -15.33 55.50
N PRO A 131 21.93 -14.36 54.82
CA PRO A 131 20.47 -14.39 54.67
C PRO A 131 20.09 -15.54 53.70
N PRO A 132 18.96 -16.23 53.92
CA PRO A 132 18.59 -17.40 53.15
C PRO A 132 18.36 -17.05 51.68
N SER A 133 19.05 -17.80 50.82
CA SER A 133 18.90 -17.78 49.38
C SER A 133 17.50 -18.24 48.98
N HIS A 134 16.64 -17.28 48.65
CA HIS A 134 15.41 -17.58 47.94
C HIS A 134 15.76 -18.11 46.55
N TYR A 135 15.43 -19.38 46.30
CA TYR A 135 15.41 -19.99 44.96
C TYR A 135 14.43 -19.23 44.08
N GLY A 136 14.91 -18.15 43.47
CA GLY A 136 14.20 -17.40 42.45
C GLY A 136 14.30 -18.17 41.13
N TYR A 137 13.17 -18.71 40.69
CA TYR A 137 12.98 -19.16 39.31
C TYR A 137 13.65 -18.17 38.35
N ALA A 138 14.58 -18.66 37.53
CA ALA A 138 15.12 -17.88 36.42
C ALA A 138 13.93 -17.38 35.60
N ALA A 139 13.74 -16.06 35.55
CA ALA A 139 12.71 -15.45 34.75
C ALA A 139 12.87 -15.97 33.32
N ALA A 140 11.83 -16.64 32.80
CA ALA A 140 11.82 -17.14 31.44
C ALA A 140 12.24 -15.99 30.50
N PRO A 141 13.10 -16.24 29.51
CA PRO A 141 13.52 -15.20 28.57
C PRO A 141 12.25 -14.62 27.95
N ARG A 142 12.04 -13.31 28.16
CA ARG A 142 10.97 -12.60 27.48
C ARG A 142 11.30 -12.69 26.00
N VAL A 143 10.57 -13.51 25.27
CA VAL A 143 10.62 -13.56 23.82
C VAL A 143 10.19 -12.19 23.32
N SER A 144 11.16 -11.30 23.08
CA SER A 144 10.91 -10.08 22.35
C SER A 144 10.62 -10.49 20.92
N TRP A 145 9.35 -10.47 20.53
CA TRP A 145 8.96 -10.59 19.13
C TRP A 145 9.68 -9.50 18.34
N SER A 146 10.77 -9.87 17.68
CA SER A 146 11.50 -8.97 16.78
C SER A 146 10.53 -8.63 15.66
N HIS A 147 10.18 -7.36 15.54
CA HIS A 147 9.38 -6.90 14.42
C HIS A 147 10.28 -6.97 13.19
N SER A 148 10.15 -8.05 12.42
CA SER A 148 10.86 -8.24 11.15
C SER A 148 10.32 -7.22 10.13
N GLY A 149 10.90 -6.04 10.10
CA GLY A 149 10.53 -4.99 9.15
C GLY A 149 11.42 -3.76 9.26
N PRO A 150 11.37 -2.86 8.27
CA PRO A 150 12.13 -1.61 8.31
C PRO A 150 11.84 -0.83 9.60
N SER A 151 12.91 -0.43 10.29
CA SER A 151 12.82 0.33 11.55
C SER A 151 13.56 1.66 11.43
N THR A 152 13.25 2.60 12.32
CA THR A 152 14.05 3.80 12.51
C THR A 152 15.42 3.45 13.10
N PRO A 153 16.40 4.38 13.06
CA PRO A 153 17.70 4.16 13.72
C PRO A 153 17.58 3.81 15.21
N ASP A 154 16.51 4.27 15.87
CA ASP A 154 16.22 3.98 17.29
C ASP A 154 15.47 2.65 17.49
N GLY A 155 15.20 1.89 16.42
CA GLY A 155 14.52 0.60 16.48
C GLY A 155 12.98 0.65 16.45
N SER A 156 12.35 1.82 16.33
CA SER A 156 10.89 1.90 16.19
C SER A 156 10.45 1.33 14.84
N PRO A 157 9.44 0.44 14.78
CA PRO A 157 8.98 -0.11 13.51
C PRO A 157 8.34 0.98 12.64
N LEU A 158 8.70 1.01 11.36
CA LEU A 158 8.11 1.91 10.39
C LEU A 158 6.64 1.54 10.10
N ALA A 159 5.84 2.54 9.75
CA ALA A 159 4.45 2.32 9.35
C ALA A 159 4.36 1.42 8.10
N GLU A 160 3.31 0.61 8.03
CA GLU A 160 3.00 -0.13 6.79
C GLU A 160 2.45 0.81 5.72
N TRP A 161 2.57 0.41 4.45
CA TRP A 161 2.11 1.21 3.32
C TRP A 161 0.61 1.52 3.39
N TRP A 162 -0.20 0.52 3.75
CA TRP A 162 -1.64 0.64 3.83
C TRP A 162 -2.08 1.54 4.99
N GLN A 163 -1.31 1.60 6.09
CA GLN A 163 -1.61 2.50 7.21
C GLN A 163 -1.46 3.95 6.77
N ARG A 164 -0.44 4.25 5.97
CA ARG A 164 -0.25 5.58 5.38
C ARG A 164 -1.36 5.90 4.37
N LEU A 165 -1.77 4.94 3.54
CA LEU A 165 -2.87 5.10 2.60
C LEU A 165 -4.20 5.41 3.31
N VAL A 166 -4.59 4.60 4.30
CA VAL A 166 -5.83 4.80 5.06
C VAL A 166 -5.78 6.13 5.82
N ALA A 167 -4.65 6.46 6.45
CA ALA A 167 -4.48 7.76 7.10
C ALA A 167 -4.66 8.92 6.11
N ALA A 168 -4.10 8.82 4.91
CA ALA A 168 -4.25 9.82 3.86
C ALA A 168 -5.70 9.93 3.37
N LEU A 169 -6.42 8.81 3.20
CA LEU A 169 -7.84 8.83 2.80
C LEU A 169 -8.72 9.52 3.86
N VAL A 170 -8.46 9.27 5.15
CA VAL A 170 -9.17 9.93 6.24
C VAL A 170 -8.84 11.42 6.28
N ASP A 171 -7.57 11.79 6.17
CA ASP A 171 -7.14 13.20 6.12
C ASP A 171 -7.77 13.91 4.91
N GLU A 172 -7.79 13.27 3.74
CA GLU A 172 -8.39 13.82 2.51
C GLU A 172 -9.90 13.99 2.65
N LEU A 173 -10.60 13.06 3.30
CA LEU A 173 -12.03 13.20 3.60
C LEU A 173 -12.28 14.41 4.52
N ILE A 174 -11.46 14.59 5.56
CA ILE A 174 -11.59 15.75 6.47
C ILE A 174 -11.37 17.06 5.68
N LEU A 175 -10.31 17.10 4.88
CA LEU A 175 -9.98 18.27 4.07
C LEU A 175 -11.04 18.56 3.00
N SER A 176 -11.59 17.53 2.36
CA SER A 176 -12.63 17.68 1.34
C SER A 176 -13.93 18.19 1.95
N LEU A 177 -14.29 17.77 3.16
CA LEU A 177 -15.45 18.30 3.88
C LEU A 177 -15.25 19.76 4.26
N LEU A 178 -14.07 20.13 4.74
CA LEU A 178 -13.74 21.53 5.04
C LEU A 178 -13.77 22.41 3.79
N ALA A 179 -13.19 21.92 2.69
CA ALA A 179 -13.21 22.60 1.40
C ALA A 179 -14.63 22.70 0.83
N ALA A 180 -15.49 21.69 1.00
CA ALA A 180 -16.89 21.74 0.58
C ALA A 180 -17.71 22.74 1.40
N ILE A 181 -17.47 22.86 2.71
CA ILE A 181 -18.14 23.85 3.56
C ILE A 181 -17.74 25.27 3.16
N LEU A 182 -16.45 25.51 2.95
CA LEU A 182 -15.93 26.86 2.66
C LEU A 182 -16.06 27.26 1.20
N GLY A 183 -15.85 26.32 0.27
CA GLY A 183 -15.90 26.51 -1.17
C GLY A 183 -17.23 26.12 -1.82
N GLY A 184 -18.18 25.59 -1.04
CA GLY A 184 -19.43 25.00 -1.56
C GLY A 184 -20.26 25.95 -2.41
N TYR A 185 -20.25 27.25 -2.09
CA TYR A 185 -20.92 28.26 -2.92
C TYR A 185 -20.37 28.29 -4.35
N TRP A 186 -19.04 28.36 -4.52
CA TRP A 186 -18.42 28.38 -5.85
C TRP A 186 -18.57 27.05 -6.58
N VAL A 187 -18.51 25.93 -5.84
CA VAL A 187 -18.79 24.60 -6.41
C VAL A 187 -20.21 24.52 -6.94
N TYR A 188 -21.20 25.01 -6.19
CA TYR A 188 -22.59 25.07 -6.62
C TYR A 188 -22.74 25.92 -7.89
N GLN A 189 -22.16 27.13 -7.90
CA GLN A 189 -22.18 28.00 -9.09
C GLN A 189 -21.52 27.35 -10.31
N PHE A 190 -20.41 26.62 -10.09
CA PHE A 190 -19.73 25.87 -11.14
C PHE A 190 -20.61 24.76 -11.72
N ILE A 191 -21.32 24.00 -10.88
CA ILE A 191 -22.24 22.94 -11.31
C ILE A 191 -23.40 23.55 -12.12
N GLU A 192 -24.04 24.61 -11.61
CA GLU A 192 -25.10 25.32 -12.34
C GLU A 192 -24.60 25.77 -13.72
N ARG A 193 -23.43 26.43 -13.77
CA ARG A 193 -22.88 26.91 -15.04
C ARG A 193 -22.53 25.77 -16.01
N TYR A 194 -22.00 24.67 -15.49
CA TYR A 194 -21.70 23.49 -16.28
C TYR A 194 -22.95 22.89 -16.93
N THR A 195 -24.07 22.83 -16.22
CA THR A 195 -25.33 22.31 -16.80
C THR A 195 -25.83 23.17 -17.96
N VAL A 196 -25.72 24.51 -17.85
CA VAL A 196 -26.08 25.44 -18.93
C VAL A 196 -25.16 25.26 -20.13
N LEU A 197 -23.85 25.13 -19.91
CA LEU A 197 -22.89 24.89 -20.99
C LEU A 197 -23.24 23.64 -21.78
N VAL A 198 -23.50 22.52 -21.10
CA VAL A 198 -23.81 21.25 -21.77
C VAL A 198 -25.04 21.39 -22.66
N ALA A 199 -26.06 22.13 -22.22
CA ALA A 199 -27.23 22.43 -23.03
C ALA A 199 -26.91 23.33 -24.25
N GLU A 200 -26.10 24.38 -24.06
CA GLU A 200 -25.65 25.27 -25.14
C GLU A 200 -24.81 24.51 -26.18
N LEU A 201 -23.90 23.63 -25.74
CA LEU A 201 -23.01 22.85 -26.60
C LEU A 201 -23.79 21.80 -27.41
N ALA A 202 -24.81 21.18 -26.81
CA ALA A 202 -25.68 20.22 -27.50
C ALA A 202 -26.52 20.88 -28.61
N ALA A 203 -26.78 22.19 -28.51
CA ALA A 203 -27.50 22.98 -29.50
C ALA A 203 -26.59 23.78 -30.45
N ALA A 204 -25.27 23.74 -30.24
CA ALA A 204 -24.30 24.52 -31.00
C ALA A 204 -23.99 23.91 -32.38
N ASP A 205 -23.73 24.78 -33.35
CA ASP A 205 -23.08 24.43 -34.61
C ASP A 205 -21.55 24.54 -34.47
N VAL A 206 -20.82 24.14 -35.52
CA VAL A 206 -19.34 24.16 -35.53
C VAL A 206 -18.80 25.57 -35.33
N ASP A 207 -19.46 26.58 -35.91
CA ASP A 207 -18.99 27.98 -35.85
C ASP A 207 -19.13 28.60 -34.45
N ARG A 208 -20.05 28.10 -33.63
CA ARG A 208 -20.25 28.54 -32.24
C ARG A 208 -19.37 27.82 -31.23
N PHE A 209 -18.70 26.74 -31.61
CA PHE A 209 -17.95 25.91 -30.68
C PHE A 209 -16.82 26.69 -29.98
N ASP A 210 -15.96 27.35 -30.75
CA ASP A 210 -14.80 28.09 -30.22
C ASP A 210 -15.18 29.19 -29.22
N PRO A 211 -16.09 30.15 -29.53
CA PRO A 211 -16.45 31.19 -28.58
C PRO A 211 -17.20 30.66 -27.34
N LEU A 212 -17.91 29.52 -27.47
CA LEU A 212 -18.50 28.85 -26.32
C LEU A 212 -17.44 28.26 -25.40
N LEU A 213 -16.41 27.64 -25.99
CA LEU A 213 -15.29 27.05 -25.26
C LEU A 213 -14.48 28.13 -24.52
N ASP A 214 -14.15 29.23 -25.18
CA ASP A 214 -13.40 30.35 -24.57
C ASP A 214 -14.15 30.92 -23.35
N ARG A 215 -15.43 31.25 -23.53
CA ARG A 215 -16.28 31.74 -22.43
C ARG A 215 -16.35 30.74 -21.28
N TRP A 216 -16.46 29.43 -21.59
CA TRP A 216 -16.50 28.40 -20.57
C TRP A 216 -15.20 28.32 -19.78
N ILE A 217 -14.05 28.39 -20.45
CA ILE A 217 -12.73 28.39 -19.79
C ILE A 217 -12.65 29.58 -18.84
N ASP A 218 -12.97 30.78 -19.30
CA ASP A 218 -12.89 32.01 -18.51
C ASP A 218 -13.78 31.95 -17.25
N GLU A 219 -15.05 31.61 -17.42
CA GLU A 219 -16.00 31.52 -16.30
C GLU A 219 -15.64 30.36 -15.35
N SER A 220 -15.21 29.22 -15.89
CA SER A 220 -14.76 28.07 -15.08
C SER A 220 -13.55 28.45 -14.23
N MET A 221 -12.58 29.18 -14.79
CA MET A 221 -11.42 29.63 -14.03
C MET A 221 -11.81 30.58 -12.90
N GLN A 222 -12.75 31.49 -13.13
CA GLN A 222 -13.25 32.40 -12.10
C GLN A 222 -13.96 31.67 -10.94
N LEU A 223 -14.61 30.54 -11.22
CA LEU A 223 -15.33 29.74 -10.22
C LEU A 223 -14.43 28.72 -9.52
N ILE A 224 -13.52 28.08 -10.25
CA ILE A 224 -12.61 27.06 -9.74
C ILE A 224 -11.47 27.69 -8.91
N LEU A 225 -10.91 28.82 -9.34
CA LEU A 225 -9.73 29.40 -8.69
C LEU A 225 -9.94 29.72 -7.20
N PRO A 226 -11.05 30.31 -6.75
CA PRO A 226 -11.32 30.50 -5.33
C PRO A 226 -11.37 29.18 -4.55
N VAL A 227 -12.02 28.14 -5.09
CA VAL A 227 -12.09 26.80 -4.47
C VAL A 227 -10.70 26.23 -4.29
N LEU A 228 -9.86 26.32 -5.32
CA LEU A 228 -8.48 25.82 -5.28
C LEU A 228 -7.60 26.59 -4.29
N ILE A 229 -7.74 27.92 -4.22
CA ILE A 229 -7.03 28.75 -3.24
C ILE A 229 -7.45 28.37 -1.81
N ILE A 230 -8.76 28.24 -1.57
CA ILE A 230 -9.30 27.81 -0.27
C ILE A 230 -8.75 26.43 0.10
N GLN A 231 -8.81 25.47 -0.82
CA GLN A 231 -8.28 24.12 -0.62
C GLN A 231 -6.78 24.14 -0.29
N ALA A 232 -5.98 24.89 -1.04
CA ALA A 232 -4.55 25.03 -0.79
C ALA A 232 -4.26 25.63 0.59
N ILE A 233 -4.97 26.69 0.98
CA ILE A 233 -4.83 27.33 2.31
C ILE A 233 -5.17 26.33 3.42
N ILE A 234 -6.32 25.65 3.33
CA ILE A 234 -6.73 24.65 4.32
C ILE A 234 -5.69 23.54 4.40
N HIS A 235 -5.24 23.02 3.26
CA HIS A 235 -4.26 21.94 3.20
C HIS A 235 -2.95 22.32 3.90
N VAL A 236 -2.41 23.52 3.61
CA VAL A 236 -1.19 24.03 4.23
C VAL A 236 -1.38 24.22 5.74
N ILE A 237 -2.43 24.94 6.17
CA ILE A 237 -2.68 25.23 7.58
C ILE A 237 -2.85 23.93 8.37
N TYR A 238 -3.67 23.01 7.87
CA TYR A 238 -3.95 21.73 8.51
C TYR A 238 -2.67 20.92 8.70
N HIS A 239 -1.90 20.69 7.63
CA HIS A 239 -0.70 19.88 7.72
C HIS A 239 0.39 20.54 8.56
N VAL A 240 0.63 21.84 8.39
CA VAL A 240 1.64 22.55 9.20
C VAL A 240 1.27 22.50 10.68
N TYR A 241 0.02 22.80 11.03
CA TYR A 241 -0.44 22.78 12.42
C TYR A 241 -0.23 21.39 13.06
N PHE A 242 -0.76 20.33 12.45
CA PHE A 242 -0.72 19.00 13.04
C PHE A 242 0.69 18.41 13.10
N LEU A 243 1.49 18.58 12.04
CA LEU A 243 2.85 18.04 11.95
C LEU A 243 3.81 18.72 12.92
N THR A 244 3.66 20.03 13.16
CA THR A 244 4.53 20.78 14.08
C THR A 244 4.11 20.63 15.54
N ARG A 245 2.81 20.48 15.82
CA ARG A 245 2.31 20.35 17.21
C ARG A 245 2.35 18.93 17.74
N THR A 246 1.92 17.97 16.92
CA THR A 246 1.65 16.59 17.39
C THR A 246 2.44 15.53 16.63
N GLY A 247 3.07 15.90 15.51
CA GLY A 247 3.77 14.97 14.63
C GLY A 247 2.84 14.03 13.87
N ALA A 248 1.52 14.19 13.94
CA ALA A 248 0.57 13.33 13.25
C ALA A 248 -0.69 14.14 12.89
N THR A 249 -1.26 13.90 11.72
CA THR A 249 -2.61 14.37 11.36
C THR A 249 -3.66 13.44 11.98
N PRO A 250 -4.92 13.88 12.15
CA PRO A 250 -6.02 13.05 12.64
C PRO A 250 -6.10 11.64 12.04
N GLY A 251 -5.98 11.48 10.71
CA GLY A 251 -5.94 10.16 10.07
C GLY A 251 -4.73 9.33 10.50
N LYS A 252 -3.56 9.96 10.62
CA LYS A 252 -2.34 9.30 11.14
C LYS A 252 -2.48 8.90 12.61
N MET A 253 -3.14 9.75 13.43
CA MET A 253 -3.43 9.46 14.83
C MET A 253 -4.36 8.24 14.97
N MET A 254 -5.39 8.14 14.13
CA MET A 254 -6.29 6.99 14.10
C MET A 254 -5.55 5.69 13.75
N MET A 255 -4.56 5.77 12.85
CA MET A 255 -3.73 4.62 12.47
C MET A 255 -2.61 4.32 13.48
N GLY A 256 -2.49 5.12 14.56
CA GLY A 256 -1.43 4.96 15.55
C GLY A 256 -0.03 5.17 14.96
N ILE A 257 0.10 6.01 13.95
CA ILE A 257 1.38 6.32 13.28
C ILE A 257 1.75 7.79 13.50
N ARG A 258 3.04 8.07 13.52
CA ARG A 258 3.56 9.43 13.71
C ARG A 258 4.70 9.72 12.74
N VAL A 259 4.74 10.96 12.28
CA VAL A 259 5.83 11.51 11.50
C VAL A 259 6.88 12.09 12.45
N ARG A 260 8.13 11.76 12.20
CA ARG A 260 9.30 12.30 12.89
C ARG A 260 10.40 12.56 11.88
N ARG A 261 11.47 13.22 12.32
CA ARG A 261 12.70 13.27 11.52
C ARG A 261 13.43 11.93 11.53
N ALA A 262 14.22 11.72 10.49
CA ALA A 262 15.10 10.57 10.37
C ALA A 262 16.21 10.54 11.44
N ASP A 263 16.72 11.70 11.85
CA ASP A 263 17.88 11.87 12.74
C ASP A 263 17.52 12.02 14.22
N ARG A 264 16.36 12.60 14.55
CA ARG A 264 15.97 12.90 15.94
C ARG A 264 14.50 12.62 16.25
N PRO A 265 14.18 12.24 17.50
CA PRO A 265 12.80 12.03 17.93
C PRO A 265 12.10 13.38 18.18
N GLY A 266 10.79 13.42 17.93
CA GLY A 266 9.94 14.58 18.22
C GLY A 266 9.11 15.03 17.01
N PRO A 267 8.25 16.06 17.20
CA PRO A 267 7.49 16.66 16.12
C PRO A 267 8.40 17.43 15.15
N LEU A 268 7.86 17.72 13.98
CA LEU A 268 8.57 18.42 12.91
C LEU A 268 8.74 19.91 13.23
N THR A 269 9.79 20.53 12.68
CA THR A 269 9.88 22.00 12.69
C THR A 269 9.00 22.58 11.58
N LEU A 270 8.70 23.88 11.66
CA LEU A 270 7.93 24.58 10.64
C LEU A 270 8.55 24.43 9.25
N VAL A 271 9.87 24.58 9.15
CA VAL A 271 10.61 24.46 7.88
C VAL A 271 10.42 23.08 7.25
N GLU A 272 10.35 22.03 8.05
CA GLU A 272 10.22 20.66 7.56
C GLU A 272 8.80 20.32 7.16
N ALA A 273 7.83 20.77 7.96
CA ALA A 273 6.44 20.68 7.58
C ALA A 273 6.22 21.39 6.22
N LEU A 274 6.83 22.55 6.00
CA LEU A 274 6.78 23.26 4.72
C LEU A 274 7.53 22.52 3.61
N ARG A 275 8.70 21.92 3.86
CA ARG A 275 9.42 21.11 2.87
C ARG A 275 8.58 19.93 2.36
N ARG A 276 7.82 19.27 3.23
CA ARG A 276 6.90 18.20 2.83
C ARG A 276 5.79 18.70 1.91
N LEU A 277 5.41 19.98 2.01
CA LEU A 277 4.38 20.59 1.17
C LEU A 277 4.89 21.03 -0.21
N VAL A 278 6.20 21.08 -0.44
CA VAL A 278 6.77 21.54 -1.72
C VAL A 278 6.30 20.69 -2.90
N ILE A 279 6.20 19.37 -2.73
CA ILE A 279 5.73 18.49 -3.81
C ILE A 279 4.25 18.76 -4.11
N TYR A 280 3.43 18.90 -3.07
CA TYR A 280 2.02 19.25 -3.24
C TYR A 280 1.83 20.62 -3.90
N ILE A 281 2.48 21.67 -3.39
CA ILE A 281 2.38 23.03 -3.93
C ILE A 281 2.95 23.08 -5.35
N GLY A 282 4.09 22.41 -5.59
CA GLY A 282 4.70 22.32 -6.92
C GLY A 282 3.78 21.65 -7.92
N ALA A 283 3.20 20.49 -7.57
CA ALA A 283 2.23 19.81 -8.42
C ALA A 283 0.97 20.65 -8.62
N PHE A 284 0.47 21.34 -7.59
CA PHE A 284 -0.67 22.23 -7.67
C PHE A 284 -0.44 23.39 -8.64
N VAL A 285 0.68 24.11 -8.52
CA VAL A 285 1.04 25.24 -9.39
C VAL A 285 1.28 24.78 -10.83
N LEU A 286 2.03 23.69 -11.02
CA LEU A 286 2.32 23.15 -12.35
C LEU A 286 1.07 22.56 -13.03
N GLY A 287 0.08 22.14 -12.24
CA GLY A 287 -1.22 21.66 -12.73
C GLY A 287 -1.99 22.69 -13.56
N PHE A 288 -1.73 24.00 -13.36
CA PHE A 288 -2.40 25.07 -14.11
C PHE A 288 -1.82 25.31 -15.51
N ALA A 289 -0.60 24.83 -15.78
CA ALA A 289 -0.01 24.95 -17.11
C ALA A 289 -0.52 23.79 -17.98
N PRO A 290 -1.27 24.05 -19.08
CA PRO A 290 -1.94 22.99 -19.86
C PRO A 290 -1.01 21.85 -20.28
N VAL A 291 0.22 22.17 -20.71
CA VAL A 291 1.23 21.18 -21.15
C VAL A 291 1.90 20.46 -19.97
N ILE A 292 2.02 21.11 -18.82
CA ILE A 292 2.75 20.58 -17.64
C ILE A 292 1.81 19.84 -16.67
N SER A 293 0.50 19.99 -16.85
CA SER A 293 -0.54 19.33 -16.05
C SER A 293 -0.39 17.80 -15.97
N ILE A 294 0.05 17.15 -17.06
CA ILE A 294 0.33 15.71 -17.10
C ILE A 294 1.46 15.36 -16.13
N VAL A 295 2.55 16.13 -16.14
CA VAL A 295 3.70 15.91 -15.25
C VAL A 295 3.30 16.14 -13.79
N ALA A 296 2.50 17.16 -13.51
CA ALA A 296 1.95 17.41 -12.17
C ALA A 296 1.05 16.26 -11.69
N GLY A 297 0.20 15.72 -12.57
CA GLY A 297 -0.62 14.55 -12.28
C GLY A 297 0.22 13.31 -11.94
N LEU A 298 1.27 13.06 -12.73
CA LEU A 298 2.22 11.98 -12.45
C LEU A 298 2.94 12.18 -11.12
N ALA A 299 3.35 13.40 -10.77
CA ALA A 299 4.01 13.69 -9.50
C ALA A 299 3.11 13.35 -8.29
N ASN A 300 1.82 13.65 -8.35
CA ASN A 300 0.85 13.31 -7.30
C ASN A 300 0.66 11.80 -7.11
N ILE A 301 0.82 10.99 -8.17
CA ILE A 301 0.74 9.53 -8.10
C ILE A 301 2.07 8.94 -7.64
N LEU A 302 3.17 9.45 -8.17
CA LEU A 302 4.51 8.94 -7.88
C LEU A 302 4.93 9.18 -6.43
N ASP A 303 4.50 10.30 -5.82
CA ASP A 303 4.81 10.63 -4.43
C ASP A 303 4.39 9.53 -3.42
N PRO A 304 3.12 9.10 -3.35
CA PRO A 304 2.71 8.01 -2.48
C PRO A 304 3.20 6.65 -2.97
N LEU A 305 3.33 6.44 -4.29
CA LEU A 305 3.74 5.15 -4.85
C LEU A 305 5.20 4.81 -4.52
N TRP A 306 6.05 5.83 -4.33
CA TRP A 306 7.45 5.69 -3.93
C TRP A 306 7.66 4.84 -2.68
N LEU A 307 6.66 4.84 -1.80
CA LEU A 307 6.60 4.05 -0.57
C LEU A 307 6.75 2.54 -0.77
N LEU A 308 6.34 2.00 -1.93
CA LEU A 308 6.29 0.56 -2.17
C LEU A 308 7.66 -0.06 -2.40
N TRP A 309 8.63 0.72 -2.87
CA TRP A 309 9.98 0.25 -3.20
C TRP A 309 11.08 0.93 -2.42
N ASP A 310 10.80 2.02 -1.71
CA ASP A 310 11.79 2.68 -0.85
C ASP A 310 12.14 1.81 0.38
N PRO A 311 13.42 1.48 0.63
CA PRO A 311 13.83 0.64 1.75
C PRO A 311 13.43 1.20 3.13
N ARG A 312 13.34 2.52 3.25
CA ARG A 312 12.93 3.23 4.48
C ARG A 312 11.44 3.56 4.47
N ARG A 313 10.68 3.06 3.49
CA ARG A 313 9.26 3.31 3.29
C ARG A 313 8.96 4.82 3.32
N GLN A 314 9.75 5.61 2.62
CA GLN A 314 9.54 7.06 2.46
C GLN A 314 8.77 7.35 1.17
N THR A 315 7.88 8.35 1.21
CA THR A 315 7.34 9.01 0.01
C THR A 315 8.34 10.04 -0.53
N LEU A 316 8.10 10.60 -1.72
CA LEU A 316 8.97 11.66 -2.25
C LEU A 316 9.00 12.89 -1.33
N HIS A 317 7.84 13.26 -0.76
CA HIS A 317 7.75 14.40 0.15
C HIS A 317 8.44 14.13 1.48
N ASP A 318 8.43 12.87 1.94
CA ASP A 318 9.14 12.48 3.14
C ASP A 318 10.65 12.54 2.94
N LYS A 319 11.13 12.14 1.76
CA LYS A 319 12.55 12.16 1.41
C LYS A 319 13.07 13.60 1.27
N LEU A 320 12.29 14.49 0.67
CA LEU A 320 12.63 15.91 0.55
C LEU A 320 12.77 16.60 1.92
N ALA A 321 12.02 16.14 2.92
CA ALA A 321 12.05 16.68 4.26
C ALA A 321 12.89 15.86 5.26
N ASP A 322 13.50 14.76 4.81
CA ASP A 322 14.24 13.79 5.64
C ASP A 322 13.44 13.27 6.85
N THR A 323 12.22 12.82 6.57
CA THR A 323 11.24 12.38 7.57
C THR A 323 10.89 10.91 7.44
N LEU A 324 10.53 10.29 8.56
CA LEU A 324 10.09 8.91 8.64
C LEU A 324 8.74 8.86 9.35
N VAL A 325 7.90 7.89 8.95
CA VAL A 325 6.66 7.60 9.66
C VAL A 325 6.80 6.25 10.36
N GLU A 326 6.73 6.30 11.68
CA GLU A 326 6.85 5.14 12.55
C GLU A 326 5.53 4.86 13.28
N LYS A 327 5.36 3.62 13.72
CA LYS A 327 4.24 3.24 14.60
C LYS A 327 4.48 3.86 15.97
N LYS A 328 3.45 4.49 16.53
CA LYS A 328 3.49 5.07 17.88
C LYS A 328 3.59 3.92 18.90
N PRO A 329 4.48 4.01 19.91
CA PRO A 329 4.53 3.03 20.99
C PRO A 329 3.15 2.93 21.67
N LYS A 330 2.68 1.72 21.92
CA LYS A 330 1.50 1.51 22.78
C LYS A 330 1.94 1.88 24.20
N GLY A 331 1.44 3.01 24.68
CA GLY A 331 1.65 3.48 26.06
C GLY A 331 0.84 2.70 27.06
#